data_AF-A0A957GRM2-F1
#
_entry.id   AF-A0A957GRM2-F1
#
_cell.length_a   1.000
_cell.length_b   1.000
_cell.length_c   1.000
_cell.angle_alpha   90.00
_cell.angle_beta   90.00
_cell.angle_gamma   90.00
#
_symmetry.space_group_name_H-M   'P 1'
#
loop_
_entity.id
_entity.type
_entity.pdbx_description
1 polymer ?
#
loop_
_entity_poly.entity_id
_entity_poly.type
_entity_poly.pdbx_seq_one_letter_code
_entity_poly.pdbx_strand_id
1 'polypeptide(L)'
;MRREGYEFAVSRPEVILRQDEDGLYEPVERLFVEVQQDFFGAVSEMLGRRRALLQNIQYGDDGTVYAEFLAPTRGILGMRQPFLTATRGTGIFNALFHGYEPYSGDIDVQDQGS
;
A
#
# COMPACT_ATOMS: atom_id res chain seq x y z
N MET A 1 -2.58 5.73 -24.92
CA MET A 1 -3.76 4.91 -25.30
C MET A 1 -5.10 5.63 -25.20
N ARG A 2 -5.66 5.98 -24.02
CA ARG A 2 -6.96 6.70 -23.96
C ARG A 2 -6.93 8.05 -24.70
N ARG A 3 -5.87 8.84 -24.50
CA ARG A 3 -5.66 10.12 -25.21
C ARG A 3 -5.36 9.97 -26.72
N GLU A 4 -5.11 8.74 -27.16
CA GLU A 4 -4.89 8.39 -28.56
C GLU A 4 -6.18 7.80 -29.20
N GLY A 5 -7.29 7.74 -28.46
CA GLY A 5 -8.59 7.29 -28.99
C GLY A 5 -8.84 5.78 -28.97
N TYR A 6 -8.00 4.99 -28.29
CA TYR A 6 -8.20 3.53 -28.17
C TYR A 6 -9.31 3.18 -27.17
N GLU A 7 -10.09 2.15 -27.51
CA GLU A 7 -11.07 1.49 -26.64
C GLU A 7 -10.66 0.04 -26.39
N PHE A 8 -10.64 -0.37 -25.12
CA PHE A 8 -10.31 -1.73 -24.68
C PHE A 8 -10.80 -1.96 -23.25
N ALA A 9 -10.94 -3.22 -22.87
CA ALA A 9 -11.19 -3.64 -21.49
C ALA A 9 -9.86 -4.01 -20.81
N VAL A 10 -9.77 -3.80 -19.49
CA VAL A 10 -8.63 -4.21 -18.67
C VAL A 10 -9.10 -5.10 -17.54
N SER A 11 -8.34 -6.14 -17.23
CA SER A 11 -8.55 -6.96 -16.04
C SER A 11 -8.05 -6.26 -14.78
N ARG A 12 -8.43 -6.79 -13.61
CA ARG A 12 -7.87 -6.37 -12.33
C ARG A 12 -6.35 -6.62 -12.33
N PRO A 13 -5.53 -5.67 -11.83
CA PRO A 13 -4.10 -5.92 -11.68
C PRO A 13 -3.84 -6.99 -10.64
N GLU A 14 -2.93 -7.90 -10.95
CA GLU A 14 -2.46 -8.96 -10.07
C GLU A 14 -0.94 -8.88 -9.93
N VAL A 15 -0.43 -9.29 -8.77
CA VAL A 15 1.02 -9.37 -8.55
C VAL A 15 1.58 -10.60 -9.23
N ILE A 16 2.83 -10.51 -9.67
CA ILE A 16 3.56 -11.66 -10.18
C ILE A 16 4.23 -12.34 -8.99
N LEU A 17 3.79 -13.54 -8.63
CA LEU A 17 4.44 -14.37 -7.62
C LEU A 17 5.63 -15.11 -8.24
N ARG A 18 6.66 -15.35 -7.42
CA ARG A 18 7.82 -16.17 -7.81
C ARG A 18 7.89 -17.40 -6.92
N GLN A 19 8.09 -18.56 -7.55
CA GLN A 19 8.31 -19.82 -6.86
C GLN A 19 9.73 -20.28 -7.15
N ASP A 20 10.49 -20.58 -6.10
CA ASP A 20 11.80 -21.22 -6.18
C ASP A 20 11.91 -22.38 -5.16
N GLU A 21 13.12 -22.89 -4.95
CA GLU A 21 13.42 -23.99 -4.02
C GLU A 21 13.18 -23.60 -2.55
N ASP A 22 13.29 -22.30 -2.22
CA ASP A 22 13.17 -21.76 -0.87
C ASP A 22 11.72 -21.36 -0.52
N GLY A 23 10.87 -21.18 -1.53
CA GLY A 23 9.42 -21.05 -1.35
C GLY A 23 8.72 -20.11 -2.33
N LEU A 24 7.59 -19.58 -1.87
CA LEU A 24 6.79 -18.60 -2.60
C LEU A 24 7.17 -17.19 -2.16
N TYR A 25 7.45 -16.33 -3.13
CA TYR A 25 7.84 -14.94 -2.94
C TYR A 25 6.86 -13.99 -3.63
N GLU A 26 6.62 -12.84 -3.01
CA GLU A 26 5.79 -11.78 -3.56
C GLU A 26 6.54 -10.43 -3.61
N PRO A 27 6.19 -9.52 -4.54
CA PRO A 27 6.77 -8.20 -4.59
C PRO A 27 6.35 -7.37 -3.37
N VAL A 28 7.31 -6.66 -2.79
CA VAL A 28 7.16 -5.76 -1.66
C VAL A 28 7.55 -4.34 -2.05
N GLU A 29 6.82 -3.36 -1.51
CA GLU A 29 7.11 -1.94 -1.67
C GLU A 29 7.44 -1.28 -0.33
N ARG A 30 8.39 -0.36 -0.37
CA ARG A 30 8.63 0.60 0.70
C ARG A 30 7.69 1.77 0.52
N LEU A 31 6.85 1.99 1.53
CA LEU A 31 5.89 3.08 1.57
C LEU A 31 6.45 4.23 2.38
N PHE A 32 6.27 5.44 1.89
CA PHE A 32 6.55 6.69 2.60
C PHE A 32 5.22 7.42 2.81
N VAL A 33 4.86 7.60 4.07
CA VAL A 33 3.60 8.19 4.50
C VAL A 33 3.88 9.44 5.30
N GLU A 34 3.21 10.53 4.92
CA GLU A 34 3.23 11.79 5.66
C GLU A 34 1.79 12.19 5.95
N VAL A 35 1.45 12.32 7.23
CA VAL A 35 0.09 12.66 7.67
C VAL A 35 0.13 13.48 8.96
N GLN A 36 -0.91 14.28 9.21
CA GLN A 36 -1.11 14.87 10.53
C GLN A 36 -1.34 13.77 11.58
N GLN A 37 -0.85 13.98 12.81
CA GLN A 37 -0.89 13.00 13.90
C GLN A 37 -2.30 12.43 14.14
N ASP A 38 -3.34 13.24 14.02
CA ASP A 38 -4.75 12.83 14.18
C ASP A 38 -5.19 11.74 13.19
N PHE A 39 -4.56 11.65 12.01
CA PHE A 39 -4.89 10.65 10.98
C PHE A 39 -3.99 9.42 11.05
N PHE A 40 -2.85 9.48 11.74
CA PHE A 40 -1.86 8.42 11.72
C PHE A 40 -2.40 7.08 12.22
N GLY A 41 -3.20 7.09 13.30
CA GLY A 41 -3.79 5.86 13.85
C GLY A 41 -4.65 5.12 12.82
N ALA A 42 -5.55 5.84 12.13
CA ALA A 42 -6.42 5.26 11.11
C ALA A 42 -5.63 4.74 9.90
N VAL A 43 -4.60 5.48 9.48
CA VAL A 43 -3.73 5.06 8.36
C VAL A 43 -2.90 3.83 8.73
N SER A 44 -2.31 3.81 9.93
CA SER A 44 -1.51 2.68 10.41
C SER A 44 -2.35 1.42 10.53
N GLU A 45 -3.58 1.50 11.04
CA GLU A 45 -4.48 0.36 11.14
C GLU A 45 -4.86 -0.16 9.74
N MET A 46 -5.23 0.74 8.83
CA MET A 46 -5.59 0.41 7.45
C MET A 46 -4.45 -0.31 6.71
N LEU A 47 -3.21 0.17 6.87
CA LEU A 47 -2.02 -0.47 6.29
C LEU A 47 -1.68 -1.80 6.98
N GLY A 48 -1.82 -1.88 8.30
CA GLY A 48 -1.59 -3.11 9.07
C GLY A 48 -2.51 -4.26 8.67
N ARG A 49 -3.80 -3.98 8.43
CA ARG A 49 -4.76 -4.97 7.89
C ARG A 49 -4.35 -5.52 6.51
N ARG A 50 -3.50 -4.79 5.79
CA ARG A 50 -2.95 -5.15 4.47
C ARG A 50 -1.51 -5.68 4.56
N ARG A 51 -1.11 -6.18 5.74
CA ARG A 51 0.20 -6.77 6.03
C ARG A 51 1.38 -5.80 5.90
N ALA A 52 1.12 -4.49 5.97
CA ALA A 52 2.20 -3.52 6.03
C ALA A 52 2.87 -3.56 7.41
N LEU A 53 4.20 -3.52 7.43
CA LEU A 53 5.04 -3.52 8.62
C LEU A 53 5.72 -2.17 8.78
N LEU A 54 5.46 -1.49 9.89
CA LEU A 54 6.12 -0.21 10.22
C LEU A 54 7.62 -0.45 10.42
N GLN A 55 8.44 0.28 9.67
CA GLN A 55 9.90 0.21 9.75
C GLN A 55 10.48 1.36 10.57
N ASN A 56 9.92 2.55 10.37
CA ASN A 56 10.43 3.77 10.96
C ASN A 56 9.27 4.77 11.16
N ILE A 57 9.39 5.59 12.19
CA ILE A 57 8.46 6.66 12.49
C ILE A 57 9.19 7.86 13.07
N GLN A 58 8.85 9.05 12.58
CA GLN A 58 9.38 10.32 13.05
C GLN A 58 8.22 11.29 13.24
N TYR A 59 8.24 11.99 14.38
CA TYR A 59 7.25 13.01 14.72
C TYR A 59 7.90 14.38 14.52
N GLY A 60 7.34 15.19 13.62
CA GLY A 60 7.73 16.58 13.43
C GLY A 60 7.17 17.49 14.51
N ASP A 61 7.84 18.60 14.76
CA ASP A 61 7.43 19.62 15.74
C ASP A 61 6.10 20.31 15.36
N ASP A 62 5.72 20.24 14.09
CA ASP A 62 4.48 20.78 13.51
C ASP A 62 3.28 19.83 13.64
N GLY A 63 3.45 18.65 14.26
CA GLY A 63 2.41 17.62 14.38
C GLY A 63 2.31 16.68 13.17
N THR A 64 3.21 16.80 12.21
CA THR A 64 3.31 15.87 11.07
C THR A 64 4.01 14.58 11.49
N VAL A 65 3.48 13.44 11.05
CA VAL A 65 4.07 12.11 11.25
C VAL A 65 4.61 11.61 9.91
N TYR A 66 5.92 11.30 9.91
CA TYR A 66 6.61 10.65 8.80
C TYR A 66 6.79 9.18 9.16
N ALA A 67 6.19 8.29 8.37
CA ALA A 67 6.24 6.85 8.62
C ALA A 67 6.68 6.09 7.38
N GLU A 68 7.56 5.12 7.59
CA GLU A 68 7.99 4.18 6.56
C GLU A 68 7.42 2.79 6.84
N PHE A 69 6.87 2.14 5.82
CA PHE A 69 6.38 0.78 5.91
C PHE A 69 7.02 -0.11 4.84
N LEU A 70 7.13 -1.41 5.09
CA LEU A 70 7.24 -2.42 4.05
C LEU A 70 5.89 -3.09 3.89
N ALA A 71 5.37 -3.18 2.68
CA ALA A 71 4.08 -3.80 2.42
C ALA A 71 4.13 -4.64 1.15
N PRO A 72 3.48 -5.82 1.12
CA PRO A 72 3.32 -6.56 -0.13
C PRO A 72 2.55 -5.70 -1.15
N THR A 73 2.99 -5.69 -2.41
CA THR A 73 2.34 -4.90 -3.48
C THR A 73 0.84 -5.23 -3.57
N ARG A 74 0.47 -6.50 -3.36
CA ARG A 74 -0.92 -6.96 -3.33
C ARG A 74 -1.77 -6.25 -2.28
N GLY A 75 -1.17 -5.95 -1.12
CA GLY A 75 -1.82 -5.24 -0.03
C GLY A 75 -2.10 -3.78 -0.35
N ILE A 76 -1.28 -3.13 -1.19
CA ILE A 76 -1.43 -1.70 -1.50
C ILE A 76 -2.16 -1.42 -2.82
N LEU A 77 -2.47 -2.45 -3.61
CA LEU A 77 -3.33 -2.28 -4.80
C LEU A 77 -4.67 -1.64 -4.40
N GLY A 78 -4.99 -0.53 -5.07
CA GLY A 78 -6.19 0.27 -4.77
C GLY A 78 -6.12 1.10 -3.49
N MET A 79 -4.96 1.18 -2.80
CA MET A 79 -4.87 1.83 -1.48
C MET A 79 -4.97 3.35 -1.51
N ARG A 80 -4.65 3.96 -2.65
CA ARG A 80 -4.56 5.42 -2.78
C ARG A 80 -5.89 6.13 -2.49
N GLN A 81 -7.02 5.58 -2.92
CA GLN A 81 -8.32 6.22 -2.67
C GLN A 81 -8.74 6.15 -1.19
N PRO A 82 -8.73 4.99 -0.51
CA PRO A 82 -9.07 4.96 0.92
C PRO A 82 -8.09 5.75 1.78
N PHE A 83 -6.79 5.79 1.41
CA PHE A 83 -5.81 6.65 2.07
C PHE A 83 -6.23 8.13 2.00
N LEU A 84 -6.50 8.65 0.79
CA LEU A 84 -6.92 10.04 0.63
C LEU A 84 -8.21 10.34 1.39
N THR A 85 -9.16 9.40 1.43
CA THR A 85 -10.38 9.55 2.23
C THR A 85 -10.08 9.64 3.71
N ALA A 86 -9.23 8.75 4.24
CA ALA A 86 -8.84 8.71 5.66
C ALA A 86 -8.11 9.99 6.09
N THR A 87 -7.31 10.57 5.21
CA THR A 87 -6.51 11.78 5.49
C THR A 87 -7.20 13.08 5.02
N ARG A 88 -8.45 13.01 4.56
CA ARG A 88 -9.18 14.15 3.97
C ARG A 88 -8.39 14.87 2.87
N GLY A 89 -7.62 14.12 2.08
CA GLY A 89 -6.78 14.63 0.99
C GLY A 89 -5.48 15.32 1.41
N THR A 90 -5.18 15.41 2.70
CA THR A 90 -3.98 16.13 3.21
C THR A 90 -2.73 15.26 3.31
N GLY A 91 -2.87 13.93 3.30
CA GLY A 91 -1.75 13.02 3.44
C GLY A 91 -0.97 12.84 2.15
N ILE A 92 0.32 12.55 2.28
CA ILE A 92 1.20 12.14 1.18
C ILE A 92 1.47 10.64 1.29
N PHE A 93 1.35 9.95 0.16
CA PHE A 93 1.59 8.52 0.04
C PHE A 93 2.46 8.26 -1.19
N ASN A 94 3.67 7.77 -0.97
CA ASN A 94 4.56 7.32 -2.02
C ASN A 94 4.91 5.86 -1.78
N ALA A 95 5.11 5.12 -2.87
CA ALA A 95 5.52 3.74 -2.83
C ALA A 95 6.69 3.54 -3.79
N LEU A 96 7.69 2.78 -3.35
CA LEU A 96 8.87 2.45 -4.12
C LEU A 96 9.08 0.93 -4.05
N PHE A 97 9.26 0.30 -5.20
CA PHE A 97 9.56 -1.13 -5.25
C PHE A 97 10.81 -1.45 -4.42
N HIS A 98 10.66 -2.35 -3.45
CA HIS A 98 11.73 -2.75 -2.54
C HIS A 98 12.44 -4.01 -3.04
N GLY A 99 11.67 -5.03 -3.42
CA GLY A 99 12.20 -6.33 -3.80
C GLY A 99 11.13 -7.42 -3.77
N TYR A 100 11.58 -8.67 -3.85
CA TYR A 100 10.75 -9.83 -3.58
C TYR A 100 11.09 -10.37 -2.19
N GLU A 101 10.07 -10.65 -1.39
CA GLU A 101 10.21 -11.23 -0.06
C GLU A 101 9.31 -12.46 0.06
N PRO A 102 9.54 -13.35 1.05
CA PRO A 102 8.67 -14.49 1.29
C PRO A 102 7.20 -14.09 1.42
N TYR A 103 6.31 -14.92 0.89
CA TYR A 103 4.87 -14.67 0.89
C TYR A 103 4.36 -14.32 2.30
N SER A 104 3.75 -13.15 2.42
CA SER A 104 3.32 -12.54 3.69
C SER A 104 2.00 -13.12 4.22
N GLY A 105 1.44 -14.12 3.53
CA GLY A 105 0.17 -14.75 3.86
C GLY A 105 -1.03 -14.05 3.22
N ASP A 106 -2.21 -14.59 3.47
CA ASP A 106 -3.44 -14.07 2.87
C ASP A 106 -3.82 -12.70 3.44
N ILE A 107 -4.40 -11.87 2.56
CA ILE A 107 -4.88 -10.53 2.85
C ILE A 107 -6.39 -10.56 2.62
N ASP A 108 -7.16 -10.33 3.68
CA ASP A 108 -8.60 -10.20 3.57
C ASP A 108 -8.95 -8.93 2.78
N VAL A 109 -9.31 -9.12 1.52
CA VAL A 109 -9.92 -8.05 0.72
C VAL A 109 -11.39 -8.03 1.12
N GLN A 110 -11.80 -7.00 1.88
CA GLN A 110 -13.22 -6.80 2.18
C GLN A 110 -14.00 -6.71 0.87
N ASP A 111 -14.86 -7.70 0.65
CA ASP A 111 -15.74 -7.82 -0.49
C ASP A 111 -16.93 -6.87 -0.26
N GLN A 112 -16.84 -5.65 -0.78
CA GLN A 112 -18.04 -4.86 -1.01
C GLN A 112 -18.55 -5.26 -2.38
N GLY A 113 -19.58 -6.12 -2.38
CA GLY A 113 -20.22 -6.60 -3.59
C GLY A 113 -20.62 -5.45 -4.52
N SER A 114 -20.50 -5.69 -5.83
CA SER A 114 -20.91 -4.75 -6.89
C SER A 114 -22.41 -4.81 -7.17
#